data_AF-A0AA39P3E2-F1
#
_entry.id   AF-A0AA39P3E2-F1
#
_cell.length_a   1.000
_cell.length_b   1.000
_cell.length_c   1.000
_cell.angle_alpha   90.00
_cell.angle_beta   90.00
_cell.angle_gamma   90.00
#
_symmetry.space_group_name_H-M   'P 1'
#
loop_
_entity.id
_entity.type
_entity.pdbx_description
1 polymer ?
#
loop_
_entity_poly.entity_id
_entity_poly.type
_entity_poly.pdbx_seq_one_letter_code
_entity_poly.pdbx_strand_id
1 'polypeptide(L)'
;MDQPRTINREFVPYKSLYQWATRDHFATCTHCTRYFAVCPCSANDLMLYIPCHNFKLVFTDGACSNNGQPNATSGIGISMGTVSEYRWSIPIDDFIDRGKSRTSQRAELLAAIYGLRKINEVEMDKAESIGKHSSPAYNSHLDANIWGTRTYYFPHYVVVTDSRYVADGMTKWLPEWKENSWKTSRGGEPTNIDLFVELDNLVAHYEMMGFKVGFWKIGREDNQEADSLAKQAARAA
;
A
#
# COMPACT_ATOMS: atom_id res chain seq x y z
N MET A 1 -14.03 19.29 8.76
CA MET A 1 -13.86 17.84 9.04
C MET A 1 -12.54 17.39 8.43
N ASP A 2 -11.76 16.57 9.12
CA ASP A 2 -10.39 16.21 8.72
C ASP A 2 -10.40 15.17 7.59
N GLN A 3 -9.92 15.52 6.39
CA GLN A 3 -9.81 14.59 5.24
C GLN A 3 -8.66 13.59 5.43
N PRO A 4 -8.70 12.41 4.78
CA PRO A 4 -7.54 11.52 4.71
C PRO A 4 -6.32 12.23 4.13
N ARG A 5 -5.13 11.90 4.60
CA ARG A 5 -3.88 12.56 4.18
C ARG A 5 -2.67 11.67 4.38
N THR A 6 -1.60 11.98 3.65
CA THR A 6 -0.28 11.37 3.87
C THR A 6 0.68 12.44 4.38
N ILE A 7 1.30 12.21 5.54
CA ILE A 7 2.28 13.10 6.19
C ILE A 7 3.52 12.26 6.48
N ASN A 8 4.70 12.68 6.00
CA ASN A 8 5.95 11.93 6.17
C ASN A 8 5.81 10.45 5.78
N ARG A 9 5.11 10.19 4.66
CA ARG A 9 4.72 8.87 4.16
C ARG A 9 3.81 8.05 5.09
N GLU A 10 3.43 8.53 6.27
CA GLU A 10 2.38 7.91 7.07
C GLU A 10 1.01 8.31 6.52
N PHE A 11 0.19 7.31 6.18
CA PHE A 11 -1.19 7.55 5.79
C PHE A 11 -2.09 7.63 7.04
N VAL A 12 -2.84 8.73 7.12
CA VAL A 12 -3.82 8.99 8.17
C VAL A 12 -5.20 8.92 7.54
N PRO A 13 -6.05 7.94 7.93
CA PRO A 13 -7.40 7.81 7.39
C PRO A 13 -8.31 8.95 7.89
N TYR A 14 -9.48 9.08 7.26
CA TYR A 14 -10.52 10.03 7.68
C TYR A 14 -10.88 9.84 9.16
N LYS A 15 -10.81 10.92 9.96
CA LYS A 15 -11.25 10.88 11.36
C LYS A 15 -12.74 11.18 11.43
N SER A 16 -13.55 10.11 11.51
CA SER A 16 -14.97 10.22 11.83
C SER A 16 -15.17 10.72 13.26
N LEU A 17 -16.30 11.40 13.52
CA LEU A 17 -16.75 11.74 14.88
C LEU A 17 -17.13 10.49 15.69
N TYR A 18 -17.32 9.36 15.02
CA TYR A 18 -17.54 8.06 15.61
C TYR A 18 -16.23 7.27 15.58
N GLN A 19 -15.89 6.55 16.66
CA GLN A 19 -14.69 5.70 16.75
C GLN A 19 -14.83 4.46 15.84
N TRP A 20 -14.72 4.69 14.53
CA TRP A 20 -14.82 3.66 13.50
C TRP A 20 -13.74 2.59 13.69
N ALA A 21 -14.09 1.33 13.39
CA ALA A 21 -13.10 0.27 13.29
C ALA A 21 -12.25 0.50 12.03
N THR A 22 -11.04 -0.09 11.98
CA THR A 22 -10.14 0.05 10.82
C THR A 22 -10.84 -0.29 9.50
N ARG A 23 -11.61 -1.39 9.46
CA ARG A 23 -12.39 -1.83 8.29
C ARG A 23 -13.38 -0.79 7.76
N ASP A 24 -13.86 0.11 8.61
CA ASP A 24 -14.85 1.13 8.22
C ASP A 24 -14.19 2.32 7.51
N HIS A 25 -12.85 2.36 7.45
CA HIS A 25 -12.08 3.41 6.79
C HIS A 25 -11.70 3.08 5.35
N PHE A 26 -12.12 1.93 4.81
CA PHE A 26 -11.95 1.60 3.40
C PHE A 26 -13.23 1.06 2.77
N ALA A 27 -13.35 1.26 1.46
CA ALA A 27 -14.52 0.93 0.66
C ALA A 27 -14.09 0.23 -0.62
N THR A 28 -14.98 -0.64 -1.13
CA THR A 28 -14.81 -1.26 -2.45
C THR A 28 -15.65 -0.51 -3.47
N CYS A 29 -15.06 -0.13 -4.59
CA CYS A 29 -15.84 0.40 -5.72
C CYS A 29 -16.54 -0.76 -6.43
N THR A 30 -17.86 -0.69 -6.60
CA THR A 30 -18.62 -1.74 -7.29
C THR A 30 -18.38 -1.80 -8.80
N HIS A 31 -17.78 -0.76 -9.40
CA HIS A 31 -17.53 -0.69 -10.84
C HIS A 31 -16.16 -1.24 -11.24
N CYS A 32 -15.11 -0.85 -10.52
CA CYS A 32 -13.75 -1.35 -10.78
C CYS A 32 -13.33 -2.46 -9.81
N THR A 33 -14.15 -2.78 -8.79
CA THR A 33 -13.90 -3.83 -7.78
C THR A 33 -12.64 -3.62 -6.92
N ARG A 34 -12.06 -2.42 -6.96
CA ARG A 34 -10.83 -2.07 -6.21
C ARG A 34 -11.11 -1.43 -4.85
N TYR A 35 -10.10 -1.43 -3.99
CA TYR A 35 -10.14 -0.87 -2.65
C TYR A 35 -9.67 0.59 -2.61
N PHE A 36 -10.40 1.41 -1.86
CA PHE A 36 -10.12 2.84 -1.68
C PHE A 36 -10.33 3.25 -0.22
N ALA A 37 -9.58 4.25 0.25
CA ALA A 37 -9.86 4.83 1.56
C ALA A 37 -11.17 5.65 1.50
N VAL A 38 -11.97 5.55 2.56
CA VAL A 38 -13.16 6.40 2.72
C VAL A 38 -12.73 7.85 2.79
N CYS A 39 -13.35 8.70 1.96
CA CYS A 39 -13.07 10.12 1.91
C CYS A 39 -14.40 10.90 1.92
N PRO A 40 -14.56 11.93 2.76
CA PRO A 40 -15.82 12.66 2.89
C PRO A 40 -16.24 13.39 1.60
N CYS A 41 -15.35 13.58 0.62
CA CYS A 41 -15.76 14.13 -0.68
C CYS A 41 -16.75 13.22 -1.45
N SER A 42 -16.83 11.92 -1.11
CA SER A 42 -17.84 11.02 -1.68
C SER A 42 -19.25 11.31 -1.15
N ALA A 43 -19.42 12.14 -0.13
CA ALA A 43 -20.73 12.50 0.43
C ALA A 43 -21.55 13.45 -0.48
N ASN A 44 -20.94 14.04 -1.51
CA ASN A 44 -21.61 14.95 -2.42
C ASN A 44 -22.34 14.27 -3.60
N ASP A 45 -22.14 12.97 -3.82
CA ASP A 45 -22.82 12.23 -4.89
C ASP A 45 -23.98 11.42 -4.30
N LEU A 46 -25.08 12.14 -4.02
CA LEU A 46 -26.23 11.71 -3.21
C LEU A 46 -27.04 10.50 -3.73
N MET A 47 -26.59 9.78 -4.76
CA MET A 47 -27.35 8.65 -5.32
C MET A 47 -26.56 7.39 -5.67
N LEU A 48 -25.22 7.39 -5.62
CA LEU A 48 -24.42 6.21 -5.93
C LEU A 48 -23.30 6.10 -4.90
N TYR A 49 -23.31 5.05 -4.07
CA TYR A 49 -22.31 4.77 -3.04
C TYR A 49 -20.95 4.37 -3.68
N ILE A 50 -20.35 5.29 -4.44
CA ILE A 50 -19.10 5.08 -5.17
C ILE A 50 -17.99 5.80 -4.40
N PRO A 51 -16.93 5.11 -3.97
CA PRO A 51 -15.87 5.74 -3.21
C PRO A 51 -15.04 6.69 -4.08
N CYS A 52 -14.47 7.72 -3.45
CA CYS A 52 -13.46 8.57 -4.07
C CYS A 52 -12.23 7.74 -4.49
N HIS A 53 -11.76 7.90 -5.72
CA HIS A 53 -10.62 7.13 -6.24
C HIS A 53 -9.25 7.79 -5.95
N ASN A 54 -9.23 8.82 -5.09
CA ASN A 54 -8.00 9.56 -4.77
C ASN A 54 -7.03 8.74 -3.92
N PHE A 55 -7.52 7.91 -3.00
CA PHE A 55 -6.70 7.11 -2.09
C PHE A 55 -6.84 5.62 -2.41
N LYS A 56 -5.98 5.13 -3.31
CA LYS A 56 -5.98 3.74 -3.79
C LYS A 56 -5.24 2.86 -2.80
N LEU A 57 -5.88 1.80 -2.32
CA LEU A 57 -5.30 0.92 -1.30
C LEU A 57 -4.65 -0.30 -1.94
N VAL A 58 -3.47 -0.65 -1.44
CA VAL A 58 -2.70 -1.83 -1.83
C VAL A 58 -2.38 -2.61 -0.56
N PHE A 59 -3.16 -3.64 -0.29
CA PHE A 59 -2.91 -4.52 0.86
C PHE A 59 -1.76 -5.46 0.53
N THR A 60 -0.81 -5.59 1.46
CA THR A 60 0.40 -6.39 1.30
C THR A 60 0.69 -7.18 2.56
N ASP A 61 1.17 -8.41 2.39
CA ASP A 61 1.67 -9.27 3.47
C ASP A 61 2.82 -10.15 2.96
N GLY A 62 3.77 -10.44 3.85
CA GLY A 62 4.87 -11.38 3.61
C GLY A 62 4.83 -12.57 4.58
N ALA A 63 4.83 -13.78 4.05
CA ALA A 63 4.87 -15.00 4.84
C ALA A 63 6.21 -15.72 4.66
N CYS A 64 6.72 -16.32 5.74
CA CYS A 64 7.89 -17.20 5.69
C CYS A 64 7.68 -18.41 6.61
N SER A 65 7.85 -19.61 6.07
CA SER A 65 7.92 -20.87 6.81
C SER A 65 9.37 -21.16 7.18
N ASN A 66 9.61 -21.79 8.34
CA ASN A 66 10.95 -22.10 8.86
C ASN A 66 11.90 -20.88 8.89
N ASN A 67 11.36 -19.70 9.25
CA ASN A 67 12.04 -18.40 9.21
C ASN A 67 13.52 -18.44 9.67
N GLY A 68 14.44 -18.09 8.77
CA GLY A 68 15.88 -18.03 9.03
C GLY A 68 16.63 -19.36 8.92
N GLN A 69 15.96 -20.47 8.58
CA GLN A 69 16.58 -21.78 8.38
C GLN A 69 16.94 -22.02 6.89
N PRO A 70 17.86 -22.95 6.59
CA PRO A 70 18.27 -23.24 5.20
C PRO A 70 17.13 -23.72 4.29
N ASN A 71 16.09 -24.32 4.85
CA ASN A 71 14.90 -24.80 4.14
C ASN A 71 13.70 -23.85 4.28
N ALA A 72 13.95 -22.57 4.59
CA ALA A 72 12.92 -21.57 4.69
C ALA A 72 12.31 -21.27 3.32
N THR A 73 10.98 -21.28 3.26
CA THR A 73 10.20 -20.87 2.09
C THR A 73 9.45 -19.59 2.42
N SER A 74 9.23 -18.72 1.45
CA SER A 74 8.51 -17.47 1.69
C SER A 74 7.70 -17.04 0.48
N GLY A 75 6.72 -16.18 0.73
CA GLY A 75 5.75 -15.76 -0.27
C GLY A 75 5.25 -14.35 -0.02
N ILE A 76 4.83 -13.71 -1.10
CA ILE A 76 4.24 -12.37 -1.16
C ILE A 76 2.74 -12.51 -1.42
N GLY A 77 1.95 -11.80 -0.64
CA GLY A 77 0.51 -11.61 -0.87
C GLY A 77 0.21 -10.15 -1.17
N ILE A 78 -0.52 -9.88 -2.24
CA ILE A 78 -0.95 -8.53 -2.64
C ILE A 78 -2.43 -8.57 -2.98
N SER A 79 -3.21 -7.61 -2.46
CA SER A 79 -4.63 -7.46 -2.78
C SER A 79 -5.01 -5.99 -2.96
N MET A 80 -5.50 -5.63 -4.14
CA MET A 80 -5.97 -4.28 -4.49
C MET A 80 -7.47 -4.23 -4.78
N GLY A 81 -8.16 -5.39 -4.76
CA GLY A 81 -9.57 -5.51 -5.09
C GLY A 81 -10.17 -6.87 -4.77
N THR A 82 -11.45 -7.03 -5.06
CA THR A 82 -12.24 -8.22 -4.69
C THR A 82 -12.14 -9.37 -5.67
N VAL A 83 -11.64 -9.13 -6.89
CA VAL A 83 -11.50 -10.15 -7.94
C VAL A 83 -10.05 -10.55 -8.13
N SER A 84 -9.83 -11.72 -8.76
CA SER A 84 -8.51 -12.33 -8.91
C SER A 84 -7.52 -11.50 -9.73
N GLU A 85 -7.98 -10.64 -10.65
CA GLU A 85 -7.10 -9.75 -11.43
C GLU A 85 -6.35 -8.71 -10.58
N TYR A 86 -6.87 -8.43 -9.37
CA TYR A 86 -6.27 -7.52 -8.40
C TYR A 86 -5.65 -8.25 -7.20
N ARG A 87 -5.37 -9.54 -7.33
CA ARG A 87 -4.84 -10.39 -6.26
C ARG A 87 -3.67 -11.21 -6.76
N TRP A 88 -2.56 -11.18 -6.04
CA TRP A 88 -1.35 -11.91 -6.40
C TRP A 88 -0.83 -12.71 -5.21
N SER A 89 -0.48 -13.96 -5.49
CA SER A 89 0.22 -14.88 -4.60
C SER A 89 1.52 -15.28 -5.29
N ILE A 90 2.65 -14.76 -4.82
CA ILE A 90 3.95 -14.84 -5.52
C ILE A 90 4.99 -15.52 -4.62
N PRO A 91 5.48 -16.72 -4.98
CA PRO A 91 6.62 -17.36 -4.30
C PRO A 91 7.87 -16.48 -4.34
N ILE A 92 8.63 -16.41 -3.24
CA ILE A 92 9.92 -15.72 -3.21
C ILE A 92 11.02 -16.75 -3.47
N ASP A 93 11.53 -16.73 -4.70
CA ASP A 93 12.64 -17.54 -5.18
C ASP A 93 13.92 -16.70 -5.37
N ASP A 94 14.96 -17.31 -5.95
CA ASP A 94 16.23 -16.64 -6.22
C ASP A 94 16.18 -15.66 -7.42
N PHE A 95 15.08 -15.63 -8.17
CA PHE A 95 14.86 -14.57 -9.14
C PHE A 95 14.40 -13.29 -8.43
N ILE A 96 13.55 -13.43 -7.41
CA ILE A 96 13.04 -12.30 -6.61
C ILE A 96 14.07 -11.77 -5.63
N ASP A 97 14.76 -12.64 -4.89
CA ASP A 97 15.63 -12.22 -3.78
C ASP A 97 16.92 -13.08 -3.72
N ARG A 98 17.72 -12.97 -4.78
CA ARG A 98 18.84 -13.88 -5.08
C ARG A 98 19.82 -14.08 -3.92
N GLY A 99 19.99 -15.34 -3.49
CA GLY A 99 21.05 -15.75 -2.56
C GLY A 99 20.90 -15.17 -1.15
N LYS A 100 19.71 -14.65 -0.81
CA LYS A 100 19.40 -14.09 0.50
C LYS A 100 18.61 -15.10 1.33
N SER A 101 18.85 -15.10 2.64
CA SER A 101 18.08 -15.94 3.56
C SER A 101 16.61 -15.55 3.54
N ARG A 102 15.71 -16.53 3.38
CA ARG A 102 14.27 -16.30 3.48
C ARG A 102 13.92 -15.99 4.93
N THR A 103 13.35 -14.81 5.13
CA THR A 103 12.88 -14.37 6.45
C THR A 103 11.55 -13.65 6.33
N SER A 104 10.79 -13.63 7.43
CA SER A 104 9.52 -12.89 7.48
C SER A 104 9.74 -11.40 7.17
N GLN A 105 10.77 -10.76 7.74
CA GLN A 105 11.02 -9.32 7.51
C GLN A 105 11.31 -8.98 6.06
N ARG A 106 12.10 -9.83 5.36
CA ARG A 106 12.36 -9.64 3.93
C ARG A 106 11.09 -9.86 3.10
N ALA A 107 10.32 -10.90 3.42
CA ALA A 107 9.06 -11.18 2.72
C ALA A 107 8.09 -9.99 2.81
N GLU A 108 7.98 -9.35 3.97
CA GLU A 108 7.12 -8.19 4.20
C GLU A 108 7.57 -6.96 3.38
N LEU A 109 8.88 -6.68 3.34
CA LEU A 109 9.43 -5.60 2.51
C LEU A 109 9.26 -5.86 1.02
N LEU A 110 9.52 -7.09 0.58
CA LEU A 110 9.30 -7.50 -0.80
C LEU A 110 7.82 -7.41 -1.18
N ALA A 111 6.90 -7.74 -0.27
CA ALA A 111 5.47 -7.58 -0.51
C ALA A 111 5.09 -6.11 -0.75
N ALA A 112 5.64 -5.17 0.02
CA ALA A 112 5.44 -3.74 -0.21
C ALA A 112 6.02 -3.28 -1.54
N ILE A 113 7.24 -3.71 -1.89
CA ILE A 113 7.91 -3.38 -3.17
C ILE A 113 7.10 -3.90 -4.35
N TYR A 114 6.73 -5.18 -4.34
CA TYR A 114 5.97 -5.80 -5.42
C TYR A 114 4.53 -5.27 -5.48
N GLY A 115 3.92 -4.95 -4.34
CA GLY A 115 2.64 -4.27 -4.26
C GLY A 115 2.67 -2.95 -5.04
N LEU A 116 3.68 -2.12 -4.80
CA LEU A 116 3.88 -0.89 -5.56
C LEU A 116 4.20 -1.15 -7.04
N ARG A 117 4.96 -2.19 -7.40
CA ARG A 117 5.22 -2.53 -8.82
C ARG A 117 3.95 -2.93 -9.57
N LYS A 118 3.06 -3.69 -8.92
CA LYS A 118 1.79 -4.14 -9.51
C LYS A 118 0.82 -3.01 -9.82
N ILE A 119 0.97 -1.85 -9.20
CA ILE A 119 0.14 -0.67 -9.51
C ILE A 119 0.26 -0.30 -11.00
N ASN A 120 1.47 -0.35 -11.57
CA ASN A 120 1.64 -0.03 -12.98
C ASN A 120 0.89 -1.02 -13.88
N GLU A 121 0.86 -2.31 -13.52
CA GLU A 121 0.08 -3.31 -14.27
C GLU A 121 -1.43 -2.99 -14.19
N VAL A 122 -1.91 -2.56 -13.03
CA VAL A 122 -3.32 -2.19 -12.82
C VAL A 122 -3.71 -0.87 -13.51
N GLU A 123 -2.81 0.12 -13.53
CA GLU A 123 -3.10 1.46 -14.07
C GLU A 123 -2.75 1.60 -15.56
N MET A 124 -1.90 0.74 -16.10
CA MET A 124 -1.49 0.75 -17.53
C MET A 124 -2.34 -0.14 -18.44
N ASP A 125 -3.33 -0.86 -17.93
CA ASP A 125 -4.37 -1.55 -18.71
C ASP A 125 -5.35 -0.53 -19.34
N LYS A 126 -4.78 0.24 -20.28
CA LYS A 126 -5.22 1.54 -20.82
C LYS A 126 -6.16 1.48 -22.02
N ALA A 127 -6.95 0.42 -22.18
CA ALA A 127 -7.98 0.38 -23.23
C ALA A 127 -9.40 0.24 -22.68
N GLU A 128 -9.62 -0.55 -21.62
CA GLU A 128 -10.97 -0.77 -21.06
C GLU A 128 -11.27 0.11 -19.83
N SER A 129 -10.26 0.57 -19.10
CA SER A 129 -10.41 1.46 -17.94
C SER A 129 -10.82 2.89 -18.32
N ILE A 130 -10.47 3.34 -19.54
CA ILE A 130 -10.91 4.62 -20.13
C ILE A 130 -12.45 4.65 -20.29
N GLY A 131 -13.11 3.48 -20.38
CA GLY A 131 -14.57 3.38 -20.41
C GLY A 131 -15.23 3.38 -19.03
N LYS A 132 -14.54 2.92 -17.97
CA LYS A 132 -15.16 2.72 -16.65
C LYS A 132 -15.09 3.95 -15.73
N HIS A 133 -14.10 4.84 -15.88
CA HIS A 133 -13.91 6.01 -15.01
C HIS A 133 -13.27 7.24 -15.71
N SER A 134 -13.71 7.60 -16.92
CA SER A 134 -13.21 8.77 -17.67
C SER A 134 -13.75 10.13 -17.23
N SER A 135 -14.76 10.16 -16.34
CA SER A 135 -15.26 11.45 -15.84
C SER A 135 -14.27 12.09 -14.87
N PRO A 136 -13.93 13.39 -15.05
CA PRO A 136 -13.20 14.17 -14.07
C PRO A 136 -13.79 14.12 -12.65
N ALA A 137 -15.07 13.74 -12.48
CA ALA A 137 -15.73 13.57 -11.20
C ALA A 137 -15.13 12.44 -10.33
N TYR A 138 -14.65 11.35 -10.93
CA TYR A 138 -14.09 10.20 -10.18
C TYR A 138 -12.69 10.48 -9.63
N ASN A 139 -11.93 11.31 -10.34
CA ASN A 139 -10.57 11.73 -9.97
C ASN A 139 -10.53 13.14 -9.37
N SER A 140 -11.66 13.87 -9.32
CA SER A 140 -11.73 15.18 -8.66
C SER A 140 -11.97 14.99 -7.17
N HIS A 141 -10.90 14.97 -6.40
CA HIS A 141 -10.97 15.21 -4.98
C HIS A 141 -11.33 16.68 -4.74
N LEU A 142 -12.54 16.96 -4.23
CA LEU A 142 -12.95 18.30 -3.81
C LEU A 142 -12.44 18.54 -2.38
N ASP A 143 -11.59 19.53 -2.19
CA ASP A 143 -11.33 20.07 -0.85
C ASP A 143 -12.58 20.82 -0.39
N ALA A 144 -13.20 20.35 0.69
CA ALA A 144 -14.39 20.98 1.25
C ALA A 144 -14.10 22.38 1.85
N ASN A 145 -12.83 22.77 1.98
CA ASN A 145 -12.43 24.04 2.58
C ASN A 145 -12.24 25.18 1.57
N ILE A 146 -12.39 24.94 0.26
CA ILE A 146 -12.38 26.02 -0.73
C ILE A 146 -13.56 25.86 -1.68
N TRP A 147 -14.66 26.52 -1.35
CA TRP A 147 -15.75 26.74 -2.29
C TRP A 147 -15.21 27.46 -3.52
N GLY A 148 -14.98 26.73 -4.62
CA GLY A 148 -14.66 27.29 -5.93
C GLY A 148 -13.23 27.11 -6.45
N THR A 149 -12.30 26.48 -5.72
CA THR A 149 -11.00 26.09 -6.33
C THR A 149 -10.89 24.58 -6.46
N ARG A 150 -10.79 24.13 -7.71
CA ARG A 150 -10.51 22.74 -8.07
C ARG A 150 -9.02 22.47 -7.85
N THR A 151 -8.58 22.39 -6.60
CA THR A 151 -7.19 22.05 -6.29
C THR A 151 -7.01 20.57 -6.63
N TYR A 152 -6.28 20.28 -7.70
CA TYR A 152 -5.92 18.91 -8.09
C TYR A 152 -5.01 18.33 -7.01
N TYR A 153 -5.59 17.57 -6.08
CA TYR A 153 -4.80 16.76 -5.18
C TYR A 153 -4.10 15.65 -5.98
N PHE A 154 -2.81 15.44 -5.70
CA PHE A 154 -2.07 14.32 -6.27
C PHE A 154 -2.72 13.01 -5.81
N PRO A 155 -3.05 12.07 -6.72
CA PRO A 155 -3.56 10.77 -6.33
C PRO A 155 -2.59 10.04 -5.41
N HIS A 156 -3.13 9.30 -4.44
CA HIS A 156 -2.39 8.56 -3.44
C HIS A 156 -2.43 7.06 -3.72
N TYR A 157 -1.28 6.42 -3.62
CA TYR A 157 -1.16 4.99 -3.40
C TYR A 157 -0.85 4.74 -1.94
N VAL A 158 -1.62 3.90 -1.29
CA VAL A 158 -1.46 3.58 0.13
C VAL A 158 -1.12 2.11 0.27
N VAL A 159 0.11 1.81 0.68
CA VAL A 159 0.50 0.47 1.09
C VAL A 159 -0.11 0.20 2.46
N VAL A 160 -1.02 -0.76 2.51
CA VAL A 160 -1.71 -1.20 3.73
C VAL A 160 -1.09 -2.50 4.19
N THR A 161 -0.61 -2.54 5.43
CA THR A 161 0.11 -3.69 5.97
C THR A 161 -0.10 -3.82 7.47
N ASP A 162 -0.08 -5.03 7.99
CA ASP A 162 0.00 -5.30 9.43
C ASP A 162 1.46 -5.44 9.92
N SER A 163 2.46 -5.25 9.05
CA SER A 163 3.87 -5.23 9.44
C SER A 163 4.29 -3.86 9.97
N ARG A 164 4.59 -3.76 11.28
CA ARG A 164 5.27 -2.58 11.83
C ARG A 164 6.65 -2.37 11.21
N TYR A 165 7.32 -3.46 10.84
CA TYR A 165 8.66 -3.39 10.25
C TYR A 165 8.66 -2.60 8.95
N VAL A 166 7.65 -2.79 8.11
CA VAL A 166 7.45 -2.02 6.87
C VAL A 166 6.94 -0.61 7.20
N ALA A 167 5.84 -0.50 7.94
CA ALA A 167 5.18 0.77 8.17
C ALA A 167 6.05 1.76 8.97
N ASP A 168 6.56 1.37 10.14
CA ASP A 168 7.46 2.23 10.93
C ASP A 168 8.82 2.38 10.25
N GLY A 169 9.29 1.35 9.54
CA GLY A 169 10.54 1.43 8.78
C GLY A 169 10.52 2.53 7.72
N MET A 170 9.45 2.63 6.93
CA MET A 170 9.34 3.65 5.89
C MET A 170 8.97 5.06 6.38
N THR A 171 8.32 5.15 7.55
CA THR A 171 7.75 6.42 8.05
C THR A 171 8.55 7.05 9.19
N LYS A 172 9.29 6.25 9.98
CA LYS A 172 10.01 6.70 11.17
C LYS A 172 11.50 6.42 11.06
N TRP A 173 11.89 5.17 10.79
CA TRP A 173 13.30 4.77 10.88
C TRP A 173 14.11 5.20 9.67
N LEU A 174 13.58 5.04 8.45
CA LEU A 174 14.30 5.39 7.22
C LEU A 174 14.71 6.88 7.18
N PRO A 175 13.84 7.86 7.53
CA PRO A 175 14.26 9.25 7.67
C PRO A 175 15.43 9.43 8.64
N GLU A 176 15.35 8.85 9.84
CA GLU A 176 16.41 8.93 10.85
C GLU A 176 17.72 8.28 10.36
N TRP A 177 17.64 7.13 9.67
CA TRP A 177 18.81 6.46 9.11
C TRP A 177 19.49 7.32 8.05
N LYS A 178 18.72 7.97 7.17
CA LYS A 178 19.27 8.89 6.16
C LYS A 178 20.01 10.06 6.79
N GLU A 179 19.47 10.61 7.88
CA GLU A 179 20.10 11.71 8.63
C GLU A 179 21.35 11.25 9.40
N ASN A 180 21.36 10.00 9.87
CA ASN A 180 22.42 9.44 10.71
C ASN A 180 23.38 8.50 9.96
N SER A 181 23.71 8.80 8.69
CA SER A 181 24.68 8.03 7.89
C SER A 181 24.39 6.52 7.85
N TRP A 182 23.12 6.16 7.73
CA TRP A 182 22.60 4.79 7.65
C TRP A 182 22.92 3.91 8.87
N LYS A 183 22.83 4.49 10.07
CA LYS A 183 23.04 3.77 11.34
C LYS A 183 21.75 3.66 12.15
N THR A 184 21.57 2.48 12.73
CA THR A 184 20.55 2.21 13.75
C THR A 184 20.88 2.93 15.06
N SER A 185 19.93 2.98 16.00
CA SER A 185 20.13 3.50 17.35
C SER A 185 21.24 2.79 18.14
N ARG A 186 21.63 1.58 17.72
CA ARG A 186 22.73 0.80 18.29
C ARG A 186 24.07 1.00 17.56
N GLY A 187 24.11 1.90 16.56
CA GLY A 187 25.30 2.27 15.80
C GLY A 187 25.66 1.34 14.64
N GLY A 188 25.00 0.19 14.50
CA GLY A 188 25.18 -0.73 13.36
C GLY A 188 24.29 -0.38 12.17
N GLU A 189 24.57 -0.96 11.01
CA GLU A 189 23.77 -0.81 9.78
C GLU A 189 22.42 -1.55 9.89
N PRO A 190 21.31 -0.99 9.35
CA PRO A 190 20.03 -1.70 9.30
C PRO A 190 20.13 -3.01 8.50
N THR A 191 19.59 -4.09 9.05
CA THR A 191 19.76 -5.46 8.50
C THR A 191 19.27 -5.64 7.06
N ASN A 192 18.15 -5.02 6.69
CA ASN A 192 17.54 -5.15 5.36
C ASN A 192 17.59 -3.83 4.58
N ILE A 193 18.69 -3.10 4.73
CA ILE A 193 18.85 -1.78 4.11
C ILE A 193 18.73 -1.81 2.60
N ASP A 194 19.14 -2.91 1.97
CA ASP A 194 19.01 -3.17 0.54
C ASP A 194 17.56 -3.00 0.07
N LEU A 195 16.62 -3.65 0.76
CA LEU A 195 15.20 -3.59 0.42
C LEU A 195 14.54 -2.27 0.83
N PHE A 196 14.96 -1.65 1.93
CA PHE A 196 14.47 -0.32 2.31
C PHE A 196 14.84 0.76 1.28
N VAL A 197 16.09 0.74 0.79
CA VAL A 197 16.55 1.65 -0.26
C VAL A 197 15.80 1.38 -1.57
N GLU A 198 15.58 0.12 -1.92
CA GLU A 198 14.76 -0.22 -3.10
C GLU A 198 13.33 0.31 -3.01
N LEU A 199 12.67 0.10 -1.87
CA LEU A 199 11.31 0.59 -1.63
C LEU A 199 11.25 2.13 -1.64
N ASP A 200 12.23 2.79 -1.03
CA ASP A 200 12.35 4.26 -1.04
C ASP A 200 12.51 4.84 -2.45
N ASN A 201 13.35 4.22 -3.29
CA ASN A 201 13.52 4.62 -4.68
C ASN A 201 12.22 4.47 -5.48
N LEU A 202 11.47 3.38 -5.25
CA LEU A 202 10.19 3.16 -5.90
C LEU A 202 9.14 4.19 -5.47
N VAL A 203 9.10 4.55 -4.18
CA VAL A 203 8.28 5.65 -3.68
C VAL A 203 8.65 6.97 -4.37
N ALA A 204 9.94 7.31 -4.40
CA ALA A 204 10.42 8.52 -5.05
C ALA A 204 10.06 8.57 -6.54
N HIS A 205 10.09 7.43 -7.24
CA HIS A 205 9.67 7.32 -8.62
C HIS A 205 8.19 7.68 -8.81
N TYR A 206 7.29 7.15 -7.98
CA TYR A 206 5.87 7.53 -7.99
C TYR A 206 5.66 9.00 -7.64
N GLU A 207 6.41 9.53 -6.67
CA GLU A 207 6.37 10.94 -6.27
C GLU A 207 6.78 11.88 -7.41
N MET A 208 7.80 11.53 -8.19
CA MET A 208 8.17 12.27 -9.40
C MET A 208 7.10 12.24 -10.50
N MET A 209 6.30 11.18 -10.58
CA MET A 209 5.17 11.06 -11.52
C MET A 209 3.92 11.81 -11.05
N GLY A 210 3.96 12.52 -9.92
CA GLY A 210 2.82 13.27 -9.39
C GLY A 210 1.84 12.40 -8.58
N PHE A 211 2.30 11.29 -8.01
CA PHE A 211 1.54 10.53 -7.01
C PHE A 211 2.10 10.79 -5.62
N LYS A 212 1.31 10.56 -4.57
CA LYS A 212 1.83 10.44 -3.21
C LYS A 212 1.80 8.97 -2.80
N VAL A 213 2.84 8.50 -2.11
CA VAL A 213 2.82 7.15 -1.54
C VAL A 213 2.78 7.23 -0.02
N GLY A 214 1.78 6.56 0.56
CA GLY A 214 1.61 6.44 2.00
C GLY A 214 1.69 5.00 2.46
N PHE A 215 2.00 4.81 3.74
CA PHE A 215 2.01 3.53 4.44
C PHE A 215 1.01 3.61 5.59
N TRP A 216 0.16 2.59 5.69
CA TRP A 216 -0.86 2.49 6.73
C TRP A 216 -0.71 1.19 7.48
N LYS A 217 -0.37 1.30 8.77
CA LYS A 217 -0.34 0.15 9.68
C LYS A 217 -1.76 -0.18 10.15
N ILE A 218 -2.21 -1.40 9.88
CA ILE A 218 -3.52 -1.93 10.31
C ILE A 218 -3.38 -3.16 11.21
N GLY A 219 -4.47 -3.65 11.78
CA GLY A 219 -4.51 -4.94 12.48
C GLY A 219 -4.38 -6.11 11.50
N ARG A 220 -3.92 -7.27 11.97
CA ARG A 220 -3.81 -8.48 11.13
C ARG A 220 -5.19 -9.01 10.74
N GLU A 221 -6.15 -8.83 11.62
CA GLU A 221 -7.57 -9.12 11.40
C GLU A 221 -8.17 -8.37 10.22
N ASP A 222 -7.61 -7.21 9.87
CA ASP A 222 -8.03 -6.38 8.74
C ASP A 222 -7.21 -6.67 7.45
N ASN A 223 -6.18 -7.53 7.52
CA ASN A 223 -5.26 -7.85 6.41
C ASN A 223 -5.35 -9.32 5.94
N GLN A 224 -6.46 -10.01 6.24
CA GLN A 224 -6.56 -11.47 6.08
C GLN A 224 -6.38 -11.96 4.63
N GLU A 225 -6.82 -11.20 3.64
CA GLU A 225 -6.69 -11.59 2.23
C GLU A 225 -5.21 -11.64 1.79
N ALA A 226 -4.45 -10.58 2.08
CA ALA A 226 -3.03 -10.54 1.75
C ALA A 226 -2.26 -11.62 2.52
N ASP A 227 -2.54 -11.81 3.82
CA ASP A 227 -1.95 -12.89 4.64
C ASP A 227 -2.23 -14.29 4.07
N SER A 228 -3.46 -14.54 3.62
CA SER A 228 -3.82 -15.79 2.97
C SER A 228 -3.03 -16.01 1.68
N LEU A 229 -2.93 -15.00 0.82
CA LEU A 229 -2.19 -15.07 -0.44
C LEU A 229 -0.69 -15.29 -0.20
N ALA A 230 -0.10 -14.63 0.79
CA ALA A 230 1.30 -14.78 1.15
C ALA A 230 1.61 -16.20 1.65
N LYS A 231 0.75 -16.73 2.53
CA LYS A 231 0.88 -18.11 3.04
C LYS A 231 0.72 -19.16 1.96
N GLN A 232 -0.20 -18.95 1.01
CA GLN A 232 -0.35 -19.83 -0.15
C GLN A 232 0.94 -19.86 -0.98
N ALA A 233 1.50 -18.69 -1.28
CA ALA A 233 2.76 -18.55 -2.01
C ALA A 233 3.92 -19.23 -1.28
N ALA A 234 4.06 -19.01 0.03
CA ALA A 234 5.13 -19.60 0.82
C ALA A 234 5.06 -21.15 0.88
N ARG A 235 3.88 -21.75 0.72
CA ARG A 235 3.71 -23.21 0.64
C ARG A 235 4.01 -23.78 -0.74
N ALA A 236 3.90 -22.96 -1.77
CA ALA A 236 4.15 -23.33 -3.16
C ALA A 236 5.59 -23.07 -3.61
N ALA A 237 6.39 -22.38 -2.79
CA ALA A 237 7.78 -22.00 -3.03
C ALA A 237 8.77 -23.15 -2.78
#